data_AF-A0AAU9IX09-F1
#
_entry.id   AF-A0AAU9IX09-F1
#
_cell.length_a   1.000
_cell.length_b   1.000
_cell.length_c   1.000
_cell.angle_alpha   90.00
_cell.angle_beta   90.00
_cell.angle_gamma   90.00
#
_symmetry.space_group_name_H-M   'P 1'
#
loop_
_entity.id
_entity.type
_entity.pdbx_description
1 polymer ?
#
loop_
_entity_poly.entity_id
_entity_poly.type
_entity_poly.pdbx_seq_one_letter_code
_entity_poly.pdbx_strand_id
1 'polypeptide(L)'
;MSDFESVALKRLQEIQQRLLESTPQLREAKKTKTKFLDQSKESRPTTSNSIKRKRDFREVNSKAADLENKISDLKRQIENEREKCRQMERDMQAREDRYMKREKEYRKSLAEYEAELRARSNYAEQPIEHQFNRNLDKINKLHEVIGENISNIQKKTSQILQEQEKDIKRQFETRMKEVNKDLDEEKKKKLEGVGNYAEKESQLTRELELMKASMDLIESKNEMLQKENSQIKLEFRNQQTGREVLLKEIVSIKRENAQLMEEISKYKEFNMSLSRDRSGYSPSLDQSAKTVNGRFPSSGSIDDDKNGRYESIINRLKRMLEAERKNLKTVRTAYARELQGKTELEQILRQCVDEIKAQITRSRPESREKEILLSPQDRERIIEMILSQERVLTLLYEKTFPSRAVTREKMDSLDKSSDEGEENNY
;
A
#
# COMPACT_ATOMS: atom_id res chain seq x y z
N MET A 1 71.81 -48.79 60.81
CA MET A 1 72.21 -49.18 59.43
C MET A 1 71.61 -50.53 59.02
N SER A 2 71.40 -51.49 59.93
CA SER A 2 70.73 -52.78 59.63
C SER A 2 69.30 -52.64 59.08
N ASP A 3 68.54 -51.65 59.53
CA ASP A 3 67.13 -51.50 59.13
C ASP A 3 66.98 -50.96 57.72
N PHE A 4 67.97 -50.21 57.22
CA PHE A 4 67.96 -49.68 55.86
C PHE A 4 68.36 -50.78 54.84
N GLU A 5 69.29 -51.65 55.21
CA GLU A 5 69.63 -52.84 54.42
C GLU A 5 68.46 -53.83 54.35
N SER A 6 67.71 -54.00 55.45
CA SER A 6 66.51 -54.84 55.49
C SER A 6 65.41 -54.33 54.53
N VAL A 7 65.21 -53.02 54.48
CA VAL A 7 64.22 -52.39 53.57
C VAL A 7 64.69 -52.46 52.12
N ALA A 8 65.98 -52.29 51.85
CA ALA A 8 66.54 -52.43 50.51
C ALA A 8 66.41 -53.88 50.00
N LEU A 9 66.72 -54.88 50.84
CA LEU A 9 66.57 -56.31 50.51
C LEU A 9 65.11 -56.69 50.26
N LYS A 10 64.16 -56.17 51.07
CA LYS A 10 62.73 -56.38 50.84
C LYS A 10 62.25 -55.76 49.52
N ARG A 11 62.70 -54.54 49.19
CA ARG A 11 62.39 -53.92 47.89
C ARG A 11 62.98 -54.70 46.73
N LEU A 12 64.19 -55.23 46.88
CA LEU A 12 64.85 -56.02 45.84
C LEU A 12 64.14 -57.36 45.62
N GLN A 13 63.65 -58.00 46.69
CA GLN A 13 62.79 -59.18 46.60
C GLN A 13 61.43 -58.87 45.97
N GLU A 14 60.79 -57.74 46.30
CA GLU A 14 59.54 -57.31 45.66
C GLU A 14 59.71 -57.03 44.17
N ILE A 15 60.81 -56.38 43.77
CA ILE A 15 61.13 -56.15 42.35
C ILE A 15 61.37 -57.49 41.63
N GLN A 16 62.05 -58.44 42.28
CA GLN A 16 62.27 -59.77 41.72
C GLN A 16 60.97 -60.57 41.57
N GLN A 17 60.04 -60.45 42.53
CA GLN A 17 58.71 -61.07 42.47
C GLN A 17 57.86 -60.46 41.35
N ARG A 18 57.85 -59.13 41.23
CA ARG A 18 57.14 -58.43 40.15
C ARG A 18 57.70 -58.74 38.76
N LEU A 19 59.02 -58.92 38.63
CA LEU A 19 59.65 -59.33 37.37
C LEU A 19 59.28 -60.78 36.98
N LEU A 20 59.10 -61.68 37.97
CA LEU A 20 58.63 -63.04 37.74
C LEU A 20 57.14 -63.09 37.36
N GLU A 21 56.33 -62.17 37.88
CA GLU A 21 54.90 -62.06 37.55
C GLU A 21 54.64 -61.35 36.21
N SER A 22 55.46 -60.35 35.84
CA SER A 22 55.27 -59.55 34.62
C SER A 22 55.83 -60.21 33.34
N THR A 23 56.51 -61.34 33.45
CA THR A 23 57.24 -61.97 32.32
C THR A 23 56.89 -63.45 32.19
N PRO A 24 55.71 -63.82 31.67
CA PRO A 24 55.30 -65.22 31.56
C PRO A 24 56.12 -66.06 30.56
N GLN A 25 57.05 -65.43 29.81
CA GLN A 25 57.89 -66.09 28.80
C GLN A 25 59.22 -66.66 29.34
N LEU A 26 59.46 -66.63 30.66
CA LEU A 26 60.65 -67.26 31.30
C LEU A 26 60.34 -68.54 32.10
N ARG A 27 59.12 -69.08 31.99
CA ARG A 27 58.72 -70.33 32.66
C ARG A 27 59.06 -71.61 31.88
N GLU A 28 59.54 -71.52 30.64
CA GLU A 28 59.82 -72.66 29.76
C GLU A 28 61.31 -72.85 29.38
N ALA A 29 62.25 -72.52 30.27
CA ALA A 29 63.68 -72.80 30.05
C ALA A 29 64.29 -73.75 31.11
N LYS A 30 63.48 -74.69 31.63
CA LYS A 30 63.94 -75.85 32.41
C LYS A 30 63.14 -77.09 32.02
N LYS A 31 63.31 -77.58 30.77
CA LYS A 31 62.93 -78.92 30.29
C LYS A 31 63.19 -79.02 28.77
N THR A 32 64.40 -79.38 28.37
CA THR A 32 64.70 -80.02 27.06
C THR A 32 66.19 -80.36 26.99
N LYS A 33 66.59 -81.54 27.46
CA LYS A 33 67.87 -82.16 27.06
C LYS A 33 67.77 -83.68 27.07
N THR A 34 67.05 -84.20 26.08
CA THR A 34 66.95 -85.57 25.59
C THR A 34 66.24 -85.44 24.24
N LYS A 35 66.62 -86.00 23.09
CA LYS A 35 67.35 -87.20 22.69
C LYS A 35 67.57 -87.13 21.16
N PHE A 36 68.23 -88.16 20.61
CA PHE A 36 68.44 -88.57 19.20
C PHE A 36 69.89 -88.35 18.72
N LEU A 37 70.64 -89.35 18.24
CA LEU A 37 70.37 -90.74 17.80
C LEU A 37 71.77 -91.41 17.72
N ASP A 38 72.12 -92.50 18.40
CA ASP A 38 71.79 -93.93 18.23
C ASP A 38 72.11 -94.56 16.85
N GLN A 39 72.51 -95.84 16.92
CA GLN A 39 72.95 -96.82 15.91
C GLN A 39 74.47 -96.96 15.69
N SER A 40 75.11 -98.14 15.77
CA SER A 40 74.71 -99.50 16.14
C SER A 40 75.95 -100.43 15.98
N LYS A 41 75.96 -101.56 16.70
CA LYS A 41 76.62 -102.88 16.45
C LYS A 41 78.06 -103.09 16.97
N GLU A 42 78.30 -103.96 17.98
CA GLU A 42 78.39 -105.46 17.94
C GLU A 42 79.69 -105.93 17.24
N SER A 43 80.56 -106.84 17.69
CA SER A 43 80.51 -107.97 18.64
C SER A 43 81.93 -108.53 18.92
N ARG A 44 82.05 -109.43 19.93
CA ARG A 44 83.17 -110.34 20.31
C ARG A 44 83.72 -111.21 19.14
N PRO A 45 84.95 -111.81 19.20
CA PRO A 45 85.27 -113.10 19.90
C PRO A 45 86.67 -113.12 20.60
N THR A 46 86.92 -113.77 21.75
CA THR A 46 87.30 -115.19 22.04
C THR A 46 88.51 -115.81 21.28
N THR A 47 89.45 -116.30 22.10
CA THR A 47 90.30 -117.54 22.01
C THR A 47 91.60 -117.58 21.19
N SER A 48 92.72 -117.66 21.95
CA SER A 48 93.81 -118.66 21.94
C SER A 48 94.59 -119.08 20.67
N ASN A 49 95.90 -119.23 20.91
CA ASN A 49 96.88 -120.19 20.35
C ASN A 49 97.79 -119.79 19.17
N SER A 50 99.04 -119.50 19.56
CA SER A 50 100.29 -120.19 19.19
C SER A 50 100.82 -120.21 17.72
N ILE A 51 102.16 -120.14 17.65
CA ILE A 51 103.08 -120.66 16.61
C ILE A 51 103.69 -119.66 15.60
N LYS A 52 104.97 -119.38 15.88
CA LYS A 52 106.18 -119.32 15.01
C LYS A 52 106.28 -118.30 13.85
N ARG A 53 107.30 -117.44 14.03
CA ARG A 53 108.51 -117.21 13.19
C ARG A 53 108.36 -116.62 11.76
N LYS A 54 109.27 -115.67 11.51
CA LYS A 54 109.91 -115.28 10.23
C LYS A 54 109.08 -114.38 9.29
N ARG A 55 109.44 -113.10 9.19
CA ARG A 55 110.42 -112.58 8.19
C ARG A 55 110.32 -111.06 8.11
N ASP A 56 111.36 -110.42 8.63
CA ASP A 56 111.68 -109.02 8.49
C ASP A 56 111.77 -108.61 7.01
N PHE A 57 111.06 -107.54 6.63
CA PHE A 57 111.43 -106.48 5.65
C PHE A 57 110.21 -105.66 5.13
N ARG A 58 108.95 -106.03 5.44
CA ARG A 58 107.74 -105.25 5.05
C ARG A 58 107.18 -104.30 6.11
N GLU A 59 107.64 -104.39 7.35
CA GLU A 59 107.08 -103.65 8.51
C GLU A 59 107.57 -102.19 8.61
N VAL A 60 108.67 -101.83 7.96
CA VAL A 60 109.22 -100.46 8.02
C VAL A 60 108.48 -99.52 7.07
N ASN A 61 108.01 -100.01 5.91
CA ASN A 61 107.25 -99.20 4.95
C ASN A 61 105.79 -98.95 5.38
N SER A 62 105.13 -99.87 6.10
CA SER A 62 103.79 -99.60 6.64
C SER A 62 103.84 -98.61 7.79
N LYS A 63 104.84 -98.71 8.68
CA LYS A 63 105.02 -97.76 9.80
C LYS A 63 105.33 -96.34 9.32
N ALA A 64 106.08 -96.19 8.22
CA ALA A 64 106.31 -94.88 7.61
C ALA A 64 105.03 -94.25 7.04
N ALA A 65 104.20 -95.03 6.32
CA ALA A 65 102.91 -94.57 5.80
C ALA A 65 101.90 -94.25 6.94
N ASP A 66 101.90 -95.04 8.01
CA ASP A 66 101.07 -94.78 9.19
C ASP A 66 101.49 -93.49 9.92
N LEU A 67 102.80 -93.22 10.00
CA LEU A 67 103.31 -91.96 10.53
C LEU A 67 102.99 -90.77 9.63
N GLU A 68 103.07 -90.91 8.30
CA GLU A 68 102.65 -89.86 7.36
C GLU A 68 101.15 -89.55 7.45
N ASN A 69 100.30 -90.58 7.54
CA ASN A 69 98.87 -90.41 7.77
C ASN A 69 98.61 -89.70 9.11
N LYS A 70 99.33 -90.08 10.16
CA LYS A 70 99.21 -89.43 11.48
C LYS A 70 99.70 -87.99 11.47
N ILE A 71 100.76 -87.68 10.72
CA ILE A 71 101.23 -86.30 10.50
C ILE A 71 100.19 -85.50 9.71
N SER A 72 99.57 -86.10 8.69
CA SER A 72 98.50 -85.47 7.90
C SER A 72 97.27 -85.19 8.77
N ASP A 73 96.85 -86.15 9.59
CA ASP A 73 95.73 -85.98 10.52
C ASP A 73 96.03 -84.93 11.60
N LEU A 74 97.24 -84.90 12.15
CA LEU A 74 97.66 -83.86 13.10
C LEU A 74 97.70 -82.48 12.45
N LYS A 75 98.17 -82.37 11.20
CA LYS A 75 98.12 -81.12 10.43
C LYS A 75 96.68 -80.68 10.19
N ARG A 76 95.78 -81.61 9.85
CA ARG A 76 94.34 -81.33 9.68
C ARG A 76 93.69 -80.91 10.99
N GLN A 77 94.06 -81.55 12.11
CA GLN A 77 93.58 -81.16 13.44
C GLN A 77 94.07 -79.76 13.83
N ILE A 78 95.35 -79.45 13.60
CA ILE A 78 95.90 -78.11 13.84
C ILE A 78 95.18 -77.07 12.99
N GLU A 79 94.91 -77.34 11.71
CA GLU A 79 94.19 -76.40 10.85
C GLU A 79 92.73 -76.24 11.27
N ASN A 80 92.06 -77.32 11.67
CA ASN A 80 90.70 -77.26 12.22
C ASN A 80 90.63 -76.45 13.52
N GLU A 81 91.58 -76.64 14.44
CA GLU A 81 91.65 -75.84 15.67
C GLU A 81 92.01 -74.38 15.38
N ARG A 82 92.86 -74.11 14.38
CA ARG A 82 93.12 -72.74 13.91
C ARG A 82 91.89 -72.07 13.31
N GLU A 83 91.08 -72.80 12.54
CA GLU A 83 89.83 -72.25 12.00
C GLU A 83 88.79 -72.06 13.11
N LYS A 84 88.71 -72.96 14.09
CA LYS A 84 87.88 -72.74 15.29
C LYS A 84 88.32 -71.53 16.10
N CYS A 85 89.62 -71.35 16.33
CA CYS A 85 90.15 -70.15 16.98
C CYS A 85 89.78 -68.88 16.20
N ARG A 86 89.97 -68.88 14.87
CA ARG A 86 89.55 -67.77 14.02
C ARG A 86 88.04 -67.53 14.08
N GLN A 87 87.22 -68.58 14.12
CA GLN A 87 85.77 -68.44 14.24
C GLN A 87 85.36 -67.87 15.61
N MET A 88 85.98 -68.33 16.70
CA MET A 88 85.74 -67.79 18.04
C MET A 88 86.16 -66.32 18.14
N GLU A 89 87.27 -65.92 17.51
CA GLU A 89 87.71 -64.52 17.44
C GLU A 89 86.70 -63.66 16.68
N ARG A 90 86.22 -64.12 15.51
CA ARG A 90 85.16 -63.43 14.74
C ARG A 90 83.88 -63.31 15.56
N ASP A 91 83.47 -64.37 16.27
CA ASP A 91 82.27 -64.38 17.10
C ASP A 91 82.40 -63.43 18.30
N MET A 92 83.60 -63.36 18.91
CA MET A 92 83.91 -62.44 20.00
C MET A 92 83.84 -60.98 19.52
N GLN A 93 84.49 -60.66 18.40
CA GLN A 93 84.42 -59.32 17.79
C GLN A 93 82.98 -58.94 17.42
N ALA A 94 82.23 -59.86 16.79
CA ALA A 94 80.84 -59.63 16.45
C ALA A 94 79.96 -59.38 17.70
N ARG A 95 80.30 -59.98 18.83
CA ARG A 95 79.62 -59.76 20.11
C ARG A 95 79.97 -58.40 20.70
N GLU A 96 81.24 -58.02 20.69
CA GLU A 96 81.70 -56.68 21.10
C GLU A 96 81.03 -55.58 20.28
N ASP A 97 80.97 -55.73 18.95
CA ASP A 97 80.29 -54.79 18.07
C ASP A 97 78.80 -54.63 18.38
N ARG A 98 78.11 -55.74 18.72
CA ARG A 98 76.70 -55.70 19.13
C ARG A 98 76.51 -54.96 20.46
N TYR A 99 77.42 -55.13 21.42
CA TYR A 99 77.37 -54.39 22.67
C TYR A 99 77.63 -52.90 22.44
N MET A 100 78.64 -52.55 21.65
CA MET A 100 78.96 -51.16 21.32
C MET A 100 77.83 -50.45 20.58
N LYS A 101 77.14 -51.13 19.65
CA LYS A 101 75.96 -50.56 18.97
C LYS A 101 74.83 -50.28 19.95
N ARG A 102 74.51 -51.26 20.80
CA ARG A 102 73.45 -51.11 21.80
C ARG A 102 73.76 -50.00 22.81
N GLU A 103 75.02 -49.88 23.23
CA GLU A 103 75.45 -48.81 24.13
C GLU A 103 75.32 -47.43 23.46
N LYS A 104 75.71 -47.30 22.17
CA LYS A 104 75.51 -46.07 21.40
C LYS A 104 74.04 -45.71 21.27
N GLU A 105 73.16 -46.68 21.02
CA GLU A 105 71.71 -46.47 20.97
C GLU A 105 71.17 -45.99 22.33
N TYR A 106 71.55 -46.63 23.43
CA TYR A 106 71.13 -46.18 24.76
C TYR A 106 71.65 -44.78 25.10
N ARG A 107 72.90 -44.44 24.76
CA ARG A 107 73.43 -43.09 24.94
C ARG A 107 72.67 -42.06 24.11
N LYS A 108 72.29 -42.42 22.88
CA LYS A 108 71.48 -41.56 22.00
C LYS A 108 70.10 -41.31 22.60
N SER A 109 69.40 -42.36 23.03
CA SER A 109 68.08 -42.22 23.67
C SER A 109 68.15 -41.43 24.98
N LEU A 110 69.20 -41.62 25.79
CA LEU A 110 69.42 -40.81 26.99
C LEU A 110 69.61 -39.33 26.65
N ALA A 111 70.40 -39.01 25.62
CA ALA A 111 70.59 -37.64 25.18
C ALA A 111 69.30 -36.99 24.67
N GLU A 112 68.46 -37.75 23.96
CA GLU A 112 67.13 -37.30 23.52
C GLU A 112 66.22 -37.01 24.72
N TYR A 113 66.15 -37.91 25.71
CA TYR A 113 65.36 -37.68 26.92
C TYR A 113 65.86 -36.50 27.76
N GLU A 114 67.17 -36.32 27.87
CA GLU A 114 67.74 -35.14 28.53
C GLU A 114 67.40 -33.84 27.79
N ALA A 115 67.42 -33.85 26.46
CA ALA A 115 67.02 -32.70 25.65
C ALA A 115 65.53 -32.38 25.82
N GLU A 116 64.66 -33.39 25.83
CA GLU A 116 63.22 -33.22 26.10
C GLU A 116 62.97 -32.70 27.51
N LEU A 117 63.70 -33.19 28.52
CA LEU A 117 63.60 -32.71 29.89
C LEU A 117 64.07 -31.24 30.02
N ARG A 118 65.17 -30.86 29.36
CA ARG A 118 65.61 -29.45 29.31
C ARG A 118 64.60 -28.56 28.60
N ALA A 119 64.04 -29.01 27.48
CA ALA A 119 62.99 -28.27 26.77
C ALA A 119 61.77 -28.06 27.67
N ARG A 120 61.31 -29.11 28.36
CA ARG A 120 60.19 -29.02 29.31
C ARG A 120 60.50 -28.16 30.54
N SER A 121 61.71 -28.24 31.10
CA SER A 121 62.16 -27.36 32.20
C SER A 121 62.12 -25.90 31.78
N ASN A 122 62.57 -25.55 30.56
CA ASN A 122 62.49 -24.19 30.05
C ASN A 122 61.05 -23.67 29.85
N TYR A 123 60.05 -24.55 29.70
CA TYR A 123 58.62 -24.19 29.67
C TYR A 123 57.96 -24.24 31.06
N ALA A 124 58.43 -25.09 31.97
CA ALA A 124 57.90 -25.24 33.33
C ALA A 124 58.46 -24.19 34.31
N GLU A 125 59.59 -23.58 34.00
CA GLU A 125 60.21 -22.51 34.79
C GLU A 125 59.74 -21.10 34.44
N GLN A 126 58.80 -20.91 33.50
CA GLN A 126 58.09 -19.63 33.46
C GLN A 126 57.03 -19.65 34.56
N PRO A 127 57.12 -18.78 35.59
CA PRO A 127 56.08 -18.64 36.59
C PRO A 127 54.69 -18.64 35.93
N ILE A 128 53.76 -19.42 36.49
CA ILE A 128 52.34 -19.43 36.10
C ILE A 128 51.80 -17.98 35.98
N GLU A 129 52.36 -17.08 36.80
CA GLU A 129 52.16 -15.64 36.78
C GLU A 129 52.42 -14.97 35.42
N HIS A 130 53.45 -15.36 34.65
CA HIS A 130 53.68 -14.78 33.32
C HIS A 130 52.65 -15.23 32.28
N GLN A 131 52.16 -16.47 32.35
CA GLN A 131 51.10 -16.94 31.46
C GLN A 131 49.77 -16.27 31.82
N PHE A 132 49.49 -16.12 33.11
CA PHE A 132 48.33 -15.38 33.61
C PHE A 132 48.37 -13.91 33.15
N ASN A 133 49.50 -13.22 33.31
CA ASN A 133 49.67 -11.84 32.89
C ASN A 133 49.49 -11.65 31.38
N ARG A 134 50.03 -12.57 30.54
CA ARG A 134 49.79 -12.52 29.09
C ARG A 134 48.32 -12.69 28.73
N ASN A 135 47.61 -13.56 29.43
CA ASN A 135 46.18 -13.75 29.20
C ASN A 135 45.38 -12.54 29.69
N LEU A 136 45.78 -11.94 30.81
CA LEU A 136 45.18 -10.72 31.34
C LEU A 136 45.41 -9.53 30.39
N ASP A 137 46.60 -9.40 29.79
CA ASP A 137 46.89 -8.39 28.77
C ASP A 137 46.03 -8.59 27.52
N LYS A 138 45.82 -9.84 27.08
CA LYS A 138 44.92 -10.14 25.97
C LYS A 138 43.47 -9.77 26.31
N ILE A 139 43.02 -10.10 27.52
CA ILE A 139 41.68 -9.75 28.02
C ILE A 139 41.52 -8.24 28.07
N ASN A 140 42.49 -7.50 28.59
CA ASN A 140 42.47 -6.04 28.64
C ASN A 140 42.42 -5.42 27.24
N LYS A 141 43.21 -5.91 26.29
CA LYS A 141 43.17 -5.46 24.88
C LYS A 141 41.81 -5.71 24.24
N LEU A 142 41.21 -6.89 24.48
CA LEU A 142 39.86 -7.19 23.98
C LEU A 142 38.81 -6.29 24.63
N HIS A 143 38.91 -6.02 25.94
CA HIS A 143 38.03 -5.09 26.63
C HIS A 143 38.17 -3.66 26.12
N GLU A 144 39.38 -3.20 25.81
CA GLU A 144 39.62 -1.89 25.21
C GLU A 144 38.92 -1.76 23.86
N VAL A 145 39.08 -2.77 22.98
CA VAL A 145 38.38 -2.82 21.69
C VAL A 145 36.85 -2.86 21.86
N ILE A 146 36.35 -3.62 22.83
CA ILE A 146 34.91 -3.65 23.15
C ILE A 146 34.46 -2.27 23.63
N GLY A 147 35.24 -1.60 24.47
CA GLY A 147 34.96 -0.25 24.98
C GLY A 147 34.92 0.78 23.86
N GLU A 148 35.89 0.75 22.93
CA GLU A 148 35.90 1.59 21.74
C GLU A 148 34.68 1.32 20.85
N ASN A 149 34.34 0.06 20.61
CA ASN A 149 33.15 -0.31 19.83
C ASN A 149 31.86 0.18 20.48
N ILE A 150 31.72 0.03 21.79
CA ILE A 150 30.56 0.55 22.55
C ILE A 150 30.51 2.08 22.44
N SER A 151 31.64 2.77 22.61
CA SER A 151 31.70 4.24 22.46
C SER A 151 31.31 4.68 21.06
N ASN A 152 31.75 3.97 20.02
CA ASN A 152 31.42 4.26 18.63
C ASN A 152 29.93 4.02 18.34
N ILE A 153 29.35 2.94 18.88
CA ILE A 153 27.91 2.67 18.76
C ILE A 153 27.12 3.77 19.49
N GLN A 154 27.50 4.12 20.71
CA GLN A 154 26.84 5.18 21.48
C GLN A 154 26.89 6.54 20.75
N LYS A 155 28.02 6.91 20.15
CA LYS A 155 28.14 8.13 19.33
C LYS A 155 27.21 8.08 18.12
N LYS A 156 27.18 6.96 17.38
CA LYS A 156 26.28 6.77 16.24
C LYS A 156 24.81 6.83 16.65
N THR A 157 24.43 6.17 17.75
CA THR A 157 23.06 6.20 18.28
C THR A 157 22.67 7.61 18.71
N SER A 158 23.56 8.34 19.40
CA SER A 158 23.32 9.74 19.78
C SER A 158 23.13 10.63 18.54
N GLN A 159 23.93 10.43 17.49
CA GLN A 159 23.79 11.18 16.25
C GLN A 159 22.46 10.88 15.53
N ILE A 160 22.09 9.60 15.40
CA ILE A 160 20.81 9.18 14.79
C ILE A 160 19.63 9.78 15.56
N LEU A 161 19.67 9.79 16.89
CA LEU A 161 18.61 10.39 17.71
C LEU A 161 18.49 11.90 17.47
N GLN A 162 19.61 12.63 17.37
CA GLN A 162 19.61 14.05 17.06
C GLN A 162 19.08 14.35 15.65
N GLU A 163 19.43 13.52 14.66
CA GLU A 163 18.91 13.62 13.29
C GLU A 163 17.41 13.37 13.25
N GLN A 164 16.92 12.32 13.93
CA GLN A 164 15.49 12.03 14.07
C GLN A 164 14.74 13.16 14.76
N GLU A 165 15.27 13.74 15.84
CA GLU A 165 14.65 14.88 16.52
C GLU A 165 14.52 16.09 15.57
N LYS A 166 15.57 16.36 14.79
CA LYS A 166 15.59 17.44 13.79
C LYS A 166 14.58 17.20 12.67
N ASP A 167 14.46 15.97 12.20
CA ASP A 167 13.50 15.61 11.15
C ASP A 167 12.06 15.67 11.66
N ILE A 168 11.80 15.22 12.89
CA ILE A 168 10.50 15.37 13.54
C ILE A 168 10.16 16.86 13.67
N LYS A 169 11.08 17.70 14.16
CA LYS A 169 10.88 19.16 14.25
C LYS A 169 10.56 19.77 12.88
N ARG A 170 11.29 19.41 11.84
CA ARG A 170 11.02 19.88 10.46
C ARG A 170 9.65 19.45 9.96
N GLN A 171 9.24 18.21 10.21
CA GLN A 171 7.91 17.73 9.84
C GLN A 171 6.80 18.50 10.57
N PHE A 172 6.98 18.77 11.86
CA PHE A 172 6.06 19.60 12.63
C PHE A 172 6.01 21.04 12.10
N GLU A 173 7.16 21.66 11.82
CA GLU A 173 7.22 23.01 11.26
C GLU A 173 6.54 23.10 9.89
N THR A 174 6.73 22.11 9.02
CA THR A 174 6.06 22.05 7.71
C THR A 174 4.55 21.91 7.88
N ARG A 175 4.08 20.97 8.71
CA ARG A 175 2.64 20.82 8.99
C ARG A 175 2.03 22.07 9.62
N MET A 176 2.73 22.73 10.53
CA MET A 176 2.26 23.99 11.12
C MET A 176 2.15 25.10 10.07
N LYS A 177 3.10 25.18 9.14
CA LYS A 177 3.03 26.13 8.00
C LYS A 177 1.86 25.82 7.08
N GLU A 178 1.62 24.54 6.77
CA GLU A 178 0.48 24.09 5.97
C GLU A 178 -0.85 24.45 6.65
N VAL A 179 -1.02 24.09 7.92
CA VAL A 179 -2.24 24.43 8.69
C VAL A 179 -2.45 25.94 8.79
N ASN A 180 -1.39 26.72 9.02
CA ASN A 180 -1.51 28.18 9.05
C ASN A 180 -1.91 28.74 7.68
N LYS A 181 -1.36 28.21 6.59
CA LYS A 181 -1.71 28.58 5.22
C LYS A 181 -3.18 28.28 4.93
N ASP A 182 -3.66 27.08 5.29
CA ASP A 182 -5.05 26.68 5.10
C ASP A 182 -6.01 27.59 5.88
N LEU A 183 -5.63 27.96 7.11
CA LEU A 183 -6.41 28.86 7.96
C LEU A 183 -6.48 30.28 7.37
N ASP A 184 -5.38 30.78 6.80
CA ASP A 184 -5.36 32.07 6.11
C ASP A 184 -6.15 32.05 4.79
N GLU A 185 -6.10 30.94 4.03
CA GLU A 185 -6.95 30.74 2.87
C GLU A 185 -8.44 30.68 3.25
N GLU A 186 -8.79 30.03 4.36
CA GLU A 186 -10.17 29.97 4.86
C GLU A 186 -10.66 31.35 5.32
N LYS A 187 -9.81 32.12 6.02
CA LYS A 187 -10.11 33.53 6.36
C LYS A 187 -10.34 34.37 5.12
N LYS A 188 -9.48 34.23 4.10
CA LYS A 188 -9.61 34.95 2.83
C LYS A 188 -10.91 34.57 2.12
N LYS A 189 -11.26 33.29 2.04
CA LYS A 189 -12.54 32.82 1.47
C LYS A 189 -13.75 33.37 2.24
N LYS A 190 -13.69 33.42 3.58
CA LYS A 190 -14.75 34.03 4.41
C LYS A 190 -14.89 35.52 4.13
N LEU A 191 -13.79 36.25 4.04
CA LEU A 191 -13.76 37.68 3.69
C LEU A 191 -14.30 37.95 2.28
N GLU A 192 -13.89 37.16 1.28
CA GLU A 192 -14.41 37.25 -0.09
C GLU A 192 -15.91 36.92 -0.14
N GLY A 193 -16.35 35.91 0.61
CA GLY A 193 -17.77 35.60 0.78
C GLY A 193 -18.57 36.80 1.29
N VAL A 194 -18.10 37.43 2.37
CA VAL A 194 -18.72 38.65 2.93
C VAL A 194 -18.71 39.79 1.92
N GLY A 195 -17.61 39.99 1.18
CA GLY A 195 -17.52 40.99 0.12
C GLY A 195 -18.56 40.79 -0.98
N ASN A 196 -18.74 39.55 -1.45
CA ASN A 196 -19.73 39.20 -2.47
C ASN A 196 -21.17 39.44 -1.98
N TYR A 197 -21.45 39.15 -0.70
CA TYR A 197 -22.77 39.44 -0.11
C TYR A 197 -23.02 40.95 -0.03
N ALA A 198 -22.02 41.73 0.41
CA ALA A 198 -22.13 43.18 0.49
C ALA A 198 -22.30 43.84 -0.89
N GLU A 199 -21.59 43.34 -1.91
CA GLU A 199 -21.75 43.83 -3.28
C GLU A 199 -23.14 43.49 -3.84
N LYS A 200 -23.62 42.27 -3.63
CA LYS A 200 -24.98 41.86 -4.04
C LYS A 200 -26.05 42.68 -3.31
N GLU A 201 -25.87 42.94 -2.03
CA GLU A 201 -26.75 43.81 -1.24
C GLU A 201 -26.77 45.25 -1.79
N SER A 202 -25.60 45.80 -2.14
CA SER A 202 -25.50 47.11 -2.79
C SER A 202 -26.19 47.17 -4.15
N GLN A 203 -26.10 46.10 -4.95
CA GLN A 203 -26.79 45.99 -6.25
C GLN A 203 -28.31 45.95 -6.07
N LEU A 204 -28.81 45.07 -5.19
CA LEU A 204 -30.24 44.98 -4.88
C LEU A 204 -30.80 46.29 -4.32
N THR A 205 -30.03 46.99 -3.49
CA THR A 205 -30.44 48.29 -2.95
C THR A 205 -30.60 49.32 -4.07
N ARG A 206 -29.66 49.37 -5.03
CA ARG A 206 -29.77 50.24 -6.23
C ARG A 206 -30.97 49.88 -7.11
N GLU A 207 -31.22 48.60 -7.34
CA GLU A 207 -32.39 48.15 -8.09
C GLU A 207 -33.71 48.54 -7.40
N LEU A 208 -33.78 48.40 -6.08
CA LEU A 208 -34.93 48.85 -5.29
C LEU A 208 -35.14 50.35 -5.36
N GLU A 209 -34.07 51.16 -5.32
CA GLU A 209 -34.16 52.61 -5.48
C GLU A 209 -34.68 53.01 -6.87
N LEU A 210 -34.20 52.35 -7.94
CA LEU A 210 -34.69 52.57 -9.30
C LEU A 210 -36.17 52.17 -9.45
N MET A 211 -36.57 51.05 -8.85
CA MET A 211 -37.97 50.59 -8.88
C MET A 211 -38.88 51.55 -8.11
N LYS A 212 -38.45 52.05 -6.94
CA LYS A 212 -39.18 53.08 -6.19
C LYS A 212 -39.34 54.36 -7.00
N ALA A 213 -38.27 54.85 -7.62
CA ALA A 213 -38.34 56.05 -8.47
C ALA A 213 -39.30 55.85 -9.66
N SER A 214 -39.32 54.66 -10.27
CA SER A 214 -40.30 54.33 -11.32
C SER A 214 -41.73 54.27 -10.77
N MET A 215 -41.93 53.71 -9.57
CA MET A 215 -43.23 53.64 -8.92
C MET A 215 -43.77 55.05 -8.63
N ASP A 216 -42.94 55.92 -8.07
CA ASP A 216 -43.29 57.33 -7.79
C ASP A 216 -43.70 58.09 -9.07
N LEU A 217 -42.99 57.84 -10.19
CA LEU A 217 -43.32 58.43 -11.49
C LEU A 217 -44.69 57.95 -12.00
N ILE A 218 -44.96 56.64 -11.90
CA ILE A 218 -46.24 56.05 -12.31
C ILE A 218 -47.37 56.56 -11.43
N GLU A 219 -47.17 56.64 -10.11
CA GLU A 219 -48.17 57.20 -9.18
C GLU A 219 -48.49 58.66 -9.50
N SER A 220 -47.46 59.48 -9.71
CA SER A 220 -47.64 60.89 -10.12
C SER A 220 -48.42 61.00 -11.43
N LYS A 221 -48.10 60.15 -12.42
CA LYS A 221 -48.82 60.14 -13.71
C LYS A 221 -50.26 59.67 -13.56
N ASN A 222 -50.51 58.64 -12.75
CA ASN A 222 -51.85 58.16 -12.45
C ASN A 222 -52.68 59.21 -11.72
N GLU A 223 -52.10 59.94 -10.77
CA GLU A 223 -52.79 61.02 -10.07
C GLU A 223 -53.19 62.15 -11.04
N MET A 224 -52.29 62.53 -11.95
CA MET A 224 -52.60 63.51 -13.00
C MET A 224 -53.74 63.02 -13.91
N LEU A 225 -53.68 61.77 -14.38
CA LEU A 225 -54.73 61.19 -15.22
C LEU A 225 -56.07 61.07 -14.48
N GLN A 226 -56.06 60.76 -13.18
CA GLN A 226 -57.27 60.76 -12.36
C GLN A 226 -57.90 62.15 -12.25
N LYS A 227 -57.08 63.19 -12.04
CA LYS A 227 -57.54 64.59 -12.02
C LYS A 227 -58.16 64.98 -13.36
N GLU A 228 -57.49 64.71 -14.47
CA GLU A 228 -58.00 65.00 -15.82
C GLU A 228 -59.31 64.25 -16.12
N ASN A 229 -59.37 62.96 -15.79
CA ASN A 229 -60.58 62.15 -15.98
C ASN A 229 -61.75 62.66 -15.12
N SER A 230 -61.46 63.12 -13.89
CA SER A 230 -62.47 63.75 -13.04
C SER A 230 -62.98 65.09 -13.62
N GLN A 231 -62.09 65.88 -14.22
CA GLN A 231 -62.44 67.14 -14.87
C GLN A 231 -63.30 66.90 -16.12
N ILE A 232 -62.91 65.98 -16.99
CA ILE A 232 -63.67 65.62 -18.20
C ILE A 232 -65.07 65.11 -17.81
N LYS A 233 -65.18 64.29 -16.76
CA LYS A 233 -66.48 63.84 -16.23
C LYS A 233 -67.35 65.01 -15.76
N LEU A 234 -66.77 66.01 -15.12
CA LEU A 234 -67.48 67.21 -14.69
C LEU A 234 -67.94 68.04 -15.89
N GLU A 235 -67.06 68.29 -16.86
CA GLU A 235 -67.38 69.00 -18.10
C GLU A 235 -68.51 68.31 -18.87
N PHE A 236 -68.46 66.98 -18.98
CA PHE A 236 -69.51 66.18 -19.61
C PHE A 236 -70.86 66.34 -18.90
N ARG A 237 -70.90 66.26 -17.56
CA ARG A 237 -72.13 66.49 -16.78
C ARG A 237 -72.67 67.92 -16.97
N ASN A 238 -71.79 68.92 -17.03
CA ASN A 238 -72.19 70.31 -17.27
C ASN A 238 -72.79 70.47 -18.68
N GLN A 239 -72.21 69.83 -19.69
CA GLN A 239 -72.79 69.82 -21.04
C GLN A 239 -74.14 69.10 -21.08
N GLN A 240 -74.28 67.98 -20.36
CA GLN A 240 -75.52 67.23 -20.28
C GLN A 240 -76.64 68.05 -19.63
N THR A 241 -76.36 68.72 -18.51
CA THR A 241 -77.32 69.61 -17.83
C THR A 241 -77.67 70.82 -18.70
N GLY A 242 -76.70 71.44 -19.38
CA GLY A 242 -76.96 72.52 -20.35
C GLY A 242 -77.87 72.08 -21.50
N ARG A 243 -77.62 70.89 -22.06
CA ARG A 243 -78.49 70.28 -23.09
C ARG A 243 -79.91 70.04 -22.57
N GLU A 244 -80.07 69.57 -21.33
CA GLU A 244 -81.39 69.38 -20.72
C GLU A 244 -82.16 70.69 -20.55
N VAL A 245 -81.48 71.78 -20.13
CA VAL A 245 -82.10 73.11 -20.03
C VAL A 245 -82.56 73.61 -21.40
N LEU A 246 -81.70 73.54 -22.41
CA LEU A 246 -82.05 73.94 -23.78
C LEU A 246 -83.22 73.11 -24.34
N LEU A 247 -83.23 71.79 -24.07
CA LEU A 247 -84.36 70.94 -24.46
C LEU A 247 -85.67 71.38 -23.78
N LYS A 248 -85.65 71.72 -22.49
CA LYS A 248 -86.82 72.23 -21.77
C LYS A 248 -87.29 73.57 -22.35
N GLU A 249 -86.36 74.47 -22.66
CA GLU A 249 -86.66 75.77 -23.28
C GLU A 249 -87.27 75.61 -24.68
N ILE A 250 -86.67 74.76 -25.53
CA ILE A 250 -87.21 74.42 -26.86
C ILE A 250 -88.63 73.85 -26.73
N VAL A 251 -88.89 73.00 -25.73
CA VAL A 251 -90.24 72.45 -25.49
C VAL A 251 -91.21 73.55 -25.02
N SER A 252 -90.79 74.49 -24.17
CA SER A 252 -91.63 75.63 -23.75
C SER A 252 -91.99 76.51 -24.94
N ILE A 253 -90.99 76.93 -25.72
CA ILE A 253 -91.18 77.74 -26.93
C ILE A 253 -92.08 77.02 -27.94
N LYS A 254 -91.92 75.69 -28.11
CA LYS A 254 -92.82 74.91 -28.98
C LYS A 254 -94.26 74.90 -28.48
N ARG A 255 -94.49 74.84 -27.16
CA ARG A 255 -95.84 74.94 -26.58
C ARG A 255 -96.42 76.34 -26.76
N GLU A 256 -95.66 77.39 -26.50
CA GLU A 256 -96.06 78.79 -26.71
C GLU A 256 -96.37 79.05 -28.18
N ASN A 257 -95.52 78.61 -29.11
CA ASN A 257 -95.79 78.70 -30.55
C ASN A 257 -97.05 77.94 -30.94
N ALA A 258 -97.31 76.75 -30.37
CA ALA A 258 -98.54 76.01 -30.62
C ALA A 258 -99.77 76.78 -30.11
N GLN A 259 -99.69 77.40 -28.93
CA GLN A 259 -100.75 78.25 -28.37
C GLN A 259 -100.99 79.49 -29.24
N LEU A 260 -99.93 80.20 -29.63
CA LEU A 260 -100.02 81.35 -30.53
C LEU A 260 -100.60 80.96 -31.89
N MET A 261 -100.24 79.80 -32.44
CA MET A 261 -100.83 79.28 -33.67
C MET A 261 -102.32 78.97 -33.50
N GLU A 262 -102.73 78.44 -32.35
CA GLU A 262 -104.14 78.24 -32.00
C GLU A 262 -104.89 79.57 -31.88
N GLU A 263 -104.30 80.58 -31.22
CA GLU A 263 -104.85 81.93 -31.14
C GLU A 263 -104.98 82.58 -32.52
N ILE A 264 -103.94 82.50 -33.35
CA ILE A 264 -103.96 82.94 -34.75
C ILE A 264 -105.08 82.22 -35.51
N SER A 265 -105.27 80.92 -35.28
CA SER A 265 -106.36 80.16 -35.89
C SER A 265 -107.73 80.69 -35.45
N LYS A 266 -107.93 80.94 -34.15
CA LYS A 266 -109.17 81.54 -33.61
C LYS A 266 -109.43 82.93 -34.18
N TYR A 267 -108.41 83.79 -34.26
CA TYR A 267 -108.53 85.12 -34.88
C TYR A 267 -108.79 85.04 -36.39
N LYS A 268 -108.18 84.08 -37.10
CA LYS A 268 -108.47 83.82 -38.52
C LYS A 268 -109.88 83.31 -38.73
N GLU A 269 -110.38 82.40 -37.90
CA GLU A 269 -111.77 81.95 -37.93
C GLU A 269 -112.75 83.09 -37.60
N PHE A 270 -112.41 83.94 -36.65
CA PHE A 270 -113.17 85.16 -36.32
C PHE A 270 -113.16 86.18 -37.49
N ASN A 271 -112.01 86.39 -38.14
CA ASN A 271 -111.93 87.23 -39.33
C ASN A 271 -112.62 86.60 -40.54
N MET A 272 -112.58 85.27 -40.69
CA MET A 272 -113.30 84.53 -41.73
C MET A 272 -114.81 84.53 -41.49
N SER A 273 -115.27 84.53 -40.24
CA SER A 273 -116.68 84.68 -39.92
C SER A 273 -117.17 86.12 -40.13
N LEU A 274 -116.30 87.13 -39.95
CA LEU A 274 -116.54 88.51 -40.39
C LEU A 274 -116.46 88.70 -41.92
N SER A 275 -115.65 87.89 -42.61
CA SER A 275 -115.40 87.98 -44.06
C SER A 275 -116.20 86.96 -44.88
N ARG A 276 -117.23 86.33 -44.29
CA ARG A 276 -118.12 85.36 -44.97
C ARG A 276 -119.14 86.03 -45.90
N ASP A 277 -118.79 87.20 -46.42
CA ASP A 277 -119.50 87.93 -47.45
C ASP A 277 -118.50 88.56 -48.45
N ARG A 278 -117.57 87.74 -48.99
CA ARG A 278 -116.99 87.91 -50.34
C ARG A 278 -116.00 86.82 -50.73
N SER A 279 -116.39 86.08 -51.77
CA SER A 279 -115.59 85.71 -52.96
C SER A 279 -114.31 84.89 -52.76
N GLY A 280 -114.30 83.72 -53.41
CA GLY A 280 -113.16 82.79 -53.48
C GLY A 280 -111.96 83.28 -54.30
N TYR A 281 -110.83 82.58 -54.14
CA TYR A 281 -109.97 82.08 -55.21
C TYR A 281 -108.88 81.14 -54.61
N SER A 282 -108.58 80.06 -55.33
CA SER A 282 -107.41 79.14 -55.21
C SER A 282 -106.11 79.88 -55.67
N PRO A 283 -104.81 79.45 -55.57
CA PRO A 283 -104.32 78.07 -55.71
C PRO A 283 -102.97 77.64 -55.03
N SER A 284 -102.72 76.32 -55.17
CA SER A 284 -101.47 75.50 -55.27
C SER A 284 -100.06 76.03 -54.93
N LEU A 285 -99.21 75.15 -54.36
CA LEU A 285 -97.77 74.88 -54.67
C LEU A 285 -97.23 73.89 -53.60
N ASP A 286 -96.90 72.61 -53.86
CA ASP A 286 -95.76 71.98 -54.57
C ASP A 286 -94.35 72.28 -54.02
N GLN A 287 -93.67 71.22 -53.53
CA GLN A 287 -92.22 70.94 -53.53
C GLN A 287 -91.97 69.64 -52.71
N SER A 288 -91.61 68.50 -53.29
CA SER A 288 -90.37 68.12 -53.99
C SER A 288 -89.25 67.56 -53.08
N ALA A 289 -89.22 66.23 -53.00
CA ALA A 289 -88.10 65.31 -53.33
C ALA A 289 -86.77 65.22 -52.52
N LYS A 290 -86.29 63.95 -52.51
CA LYS A 290 -84.92 63.38 -52.40
C LYS A 290 -84.42 62.98 -50.99
N THR A 291 -84.21 61.70 -50.66
CA THR A 291 -83.22 60.67 -51.12
C THR A 291 -81.74 61.05 -50.96
N VAL A 292 -81.04 60.41 -50.01
CA VAL A 292 -79.59 60.10 -50.07
C VAL A 292 -79.31 58.75 -49.39
N ASN A 293 -78.61 57.90 -50.15
CA ASN A 293 -78.12 56.56 -49.84
C ASN A 293 -76.98 56.54 -48.80
N GLY A 294 -76.93 55.45 -48.04
CA GLY A 294 -75.80 54.50 -48.10
C GLY A 294 -74.63 54.68 -47.12
N ARG A 295 -74.44 53.68 -46.25
CA ARG A 295 -73.24 52.81 -46.20
C ARG A 295 -73.35 51.81 -45.05
N PHE A 296 -73.60 50.55 -45.40
CA PHE A 296 -73.30 49.39 -44.56
C PHE A 296 -71.83 48.99 -44.79
N PRO A 297 -71.02 48.77 -43.73
CA PRO A 297 -69.72 48.15 -43.89
C PRO A 297 -69.88 46.64 -44.08
N SER A 298 -69.08 46.15 -45.02
CA SER A 298 -68.88 44.76 -45.40
C SER A 298 -68.43 43.91 -44.21
N SER A 299 -69.10 42.77 -44.04
CA SER A 299 -68.76 41.66 -43.16
C SER A 299 -67.46 41.01 -43.62
N GLY A 300 -66.33 41.49 -43.10
CA GLY A 300 -65.03 40.85 -43.23
C GLY A 300 -64.88 39.69 -42.23
N SER A 301 -64.78 38.48 -42.78
CA SER A 301 -63.98 37.33 -42.32
C SER A 301 -63.73 37.14 -40.82
N ILE A 302 -64.73 36.60 -40.10
CA ILE A 302 -64.56 36.05 -38.74
C ILE A 302 -63.70 34.76 -38.75
N ASP A 303 -63.55 34.11 -39.90
CA ASP A 303 -62.85 32.83 -40.00
C ASP A 303 -61.31 32.94 -40.05
N ASP A 304 -60.75 34.07 -40.53
CA ASP A 304 -59.30 34.30 -40.52
C ASP A 304 -58.75 34.49 -39.11
N ASP A 305 -59.53 35.13 -38.24
CA ASP A 305 -59.14 35.41 -36.85
C ASP A 305 -59.15 34.14 -35.96
N LYS A 306 -60.02 33.18 -36.30
CA LYS A 306 -60.03 31.85 -35.67
C LYS A 306 -58.85 31.01 -36.12
N ASN A 307 -58.51 31.03 -37.42
CA ASN A 307 -57.37 30.31 -37.95
C ASN A 307 -56.03 30.80 -37.35
N GLY A 308 -55.84 32.12 -37.18
CA GLY A 308 -54.66 32.66 -36.50
C GLY A 308 -54.54 32.25 -35.02
N ARG A 309 -55.68 32.13 -34.31
CA ARG A 309 -55.71 31.59 -32.94
C ARG A 309 -55.36 30.10 -32.90
N TYR A 310 -55.88 29.29 -33.81
CA TYR A 310 -55.51 27.87 -33.88
C TYR A 310 -54.04 27.68 -34.24
N GLU A 311 -53.50 28.49 -35.15
CA GLU A 311 -52.09 28.40 -35.55
C GLU A 311 -51.13 28.80 -34.41
N SER A 312 -51.47 29.84 -33.64
CA SER A 312 -50.71 30.23 -32.44
C SER A 312 -50.79 29.17 -31.33
N ILE A 313 -51.94 28.54 -31.11
CA ILE A 313 -52.10 27.42 -30.18
C ILE A 313 -51.27 26.21 -30.63
N ILE A 314 -51.32 25.86 -31.92
CA ILE A 314 -50.53 24.76 -32.49
C ILE A 314 -49.04 25.02 -32.32
N ASN A 315 -48.59 26.25 -32.55
CA ASN A 315 -47.18 26.62 -32.37
C ASN A 315 -46.76 26.58 -30.89
N ARG A 316 -47.63 26.99 -29.96
CA ARG A 316 -47.38 26.84 -28.51
C ARG A 316 -47.28 25.37 -28.12
N LEU A 317 -48.21 24.52 -28.58
CA LEU A 317 -48.19 23.08 -28.33
C LEU A 317 -46.95 22.41 -28.92
N LYS A 318 -46.52 22.79 -30.13
CA LYS A 318 -45.26 22.29 -30.74
C LYS A 318 -44.05 22.66 -29.89
N ARG A 319 -43.96 23.91 -29.39
CA ARG A 319 -42.87 24.34 -28.50
C ARG A 319 -42.87 23.56 -27.19
N MET A 320 -44.03 23.33 -26.57
CA MET A 320 -44.13 22.52 -25.35
C MET A 320 -43.69 21.08 -25.62
N LEU A 321 -44.10 20.48 -26.74
CA LEU A 321 -43.71 19.12 -27.10
C LEU A 321 -42.21 19.01 -27.39
N GLU A 322 -41.59 20.02 -28.00
CA GLU A 322 -40.14 20.12 -28.18
C GLU A 322 -39.40 20.29 -26.84
N ALA A 323 -39.93 21.13 -25.94
CA ALA A 323 -39.40 21.29 -24.59
C ALA A 323 -39.47 19.98 -23.80
N GLU A 324 -40.60 19.27 -23.84
CA GLU A 324 -40.75 17.96 -23.22
C GLU A 324 -39.81 16.93 -23.83
N ARG A 325 -39.66 16.87 -25.16
CA ARG A 325 -38.69 15.97 -25.82
C ARG A 325 -37.26 16.26 -25.39
N LYS A 326 -36.90 17.54 -25.24
CA LYS A 326 -35.58 17.95 -24.74
C LYS A 326 -35.40 17.54 -23.28
N ASN A 327 -36.39 17.75 -22.42
CA ASN A 327 -36.39 17.33 -21.03
C ASN A 327 -36.30 15.80 -20.89
N LEU A 328 -37.00 15.04 -21.73
CA LEU A 328 -36.94 13.58 -21.73
C LEU A 328 -35.55 13.08 -22.13
N LYS A 329 -34.89 13.77 -23.07
CA LYS A 329 -33.49 13.48 -23.45
C LYS A 329 -32.51 13.80 -22.31
N THR A 330 -32.67 14.92 -21.61
CA THR A 330 -31.81 15.26 -20.45
C THR A 330 -32.01 14.29 -19.30
N VAL A 331 -33.24 13.89 -18.99
CA VAL A 331 -33.52 12.88 -17.95
C VAL A 331 -32.92 11.52 -18.32
N ARG A 332 -33.09 11.06 -19.57
CA ARG A 332 -32.49 9.78 -20.04
C ARG A 332 -30.97 9.79 -19.95
N THR A 333 -30.33 10.90 -20.34
CA THR A 333 -28.86 11.02 -20.25
C THR A 333 -28.37 11.12 -18.82
N ALA A 334 -29.09 11.80 -17.92
CA ALA A 334 -28.79 11.85 -16.49
C ALA A 334 -28.92 10.46 -15.84
N TYR A 335 -29.99 9.71 -16.15
CA TYR A 335 -30.20 8.35 -15.67
C TYR A 335 -29.11 7.39 -16.14
N ALA A 336 -28.73 7.46 -17.43
CA ALA A 336 -27.64 6.66 -17.98
C ALA A 336 -26.29 6.94 -17.28
N ARG A 337 -26.02 8.22 -16.98
CA ARG A 337 -24.81 8.61 -16.23
C ARG A 337 -24.82 8.11 -14.79
N GLU A 338 -25.97 8.17 -14.13
CA GLU A 338 -26.11 7.65 -12.77
C GLU A 338 -25.92 6.12 -12.71
N LEU A 339 -26.46 5.42 -13.71
CA LEU A 339 -26.27 3.97 -13.84
C LEU A 339 -24.80 3.62 -14.06
N GLN A 340 -24.08 4.36 -14.91
CA GLN A 340 -22.65 4.19 -15.12
C GLN A 340 -21.83 4.45 -13.83
N GLY A 341 -22.16 5.50 -13.07
CA GLY A 341 -21.52 5.76 -11.79
C GLY A 341 -21.74 4.66 -10.75
N LYS A 342 -22.94 4.05 -10.72
CA LYS A 342 -23.23 2.87 -9.88
C LYS A 342 -22.40 1.67 -10.29
N THR A 343 -22.23 1.44 -11.60
CA THR A 343 -21.40 0.34 -12.11
C THR A 343 -19.92 0.53 -11.80
N GLU A 344 -19.39 1.75 -11.86
CA GLU A 344 -17.99 2.04 -11.50
C GLU A 344 -17.73 1.77 -10.01
N LEU A 345 -18.60 2.25 -9.13
CA LEU A 345 -18.46 2.01 -7.69
C LEU A 345 -18.59 0.51 -7.35
N GLU A 346 -19.54 -0.19 -7.97
CA GLU A 346 -19.70 -1.64 -7.80
C GLU A 346 -18.46 -2.40 -8.29
N GLN A 347 -17.90 -2.02 -9.43
CA GLN A 347 -16.71 -2.65 -10.00
C GLN A 347 -15.50 -2.49 -9.09
N ILE A 348 -15.30 -1.30 -8.52
CA ILE A 348 -14.23 -1.05 -7.55
C ILE A 348 -14.43 -1.88 -6.26
N LEU A 349 -15.67 -1.93 -5.75
CA LEU A 349 -15.98 -2.75 -4.57
C LEU A 349 -15.73 -4.23 -4.82
N ARG A 350 -16.15 -4.76 -5.97
CA ARG A 350 -15.88 -6.16 -6.36
C ARG A 350 -14.38 -6.42 -6.46
N GLN A 351 -13.62 -5.53 -7.10
CA GLN A 351 -12.18 -5.66 -7.21
C GLN A 351 -11.50 -5.70 -5.83
N CYS A 352 -11.88 -4.80 -4.91
CA CYS A 352 -11.30 -4.79 -3.57
C CYS A 352 -11.62 -6.06 -2.78
N VAL A 353 -12.86 -6.57 -2.91
CA VAL A 353 -13.27 -7.83 -2.29
C VAL A 353 -12.51 -9.01 -2.89
N ASP A 354 -12.32 -9.04 -4.20
CA ASP A 354 -11.63 -10.14 -4.90
C ASP A 354 -10.12 -10.15 -4.61
N GLU A 355 -9.49 -8.99 -4.48
CA GLU A 355 -8.07 -8.88 -4.08
C GLU A 355 -7.84 -9.42 -2.65
N ILE A 356 -8.72 -9.10 -1.70
CA ILE A 356 -8.62 -9.60 -0.33
C ILE A 356 -8.99 -11.08 -0.25
N LYS A 357 -9.98 -11.54 -1.00
CA LYS A 357 -10.25 -12.98 -1.15
C LYS A 357 -9.02 -13.71 -1.71
N ALA A 358 -8.38 -13.19 -2.74
CA ALA A 358 -7.16 -13.77 -3.31
C ALA A 358 -6.01 -13.78 -2.30
N GLN A 359 -5.88 -12.74 -1.47
CA GLN A 359 -4.88 -12.67 -0.39
C GLN A 359 -5.16 -13.69 0.71
N ILE A 360 -6.42 -13.88 1.12
CA ILE A 360 -6.83 -14.90 2.09
C ILE A 360 -6.55 -16.30 1.55
N THR A 361 -6.90 -16.57 0.30
CA THR A 361 -6.64 -17.86 -0.37
C THR A 361 -5.14 -18.14 -0.48
N ARG A 362 -4.30 -17.12 -0.74
CA ARG A 362 -2.84 -17.25 -0.73
C ARG A 362 -2.25 -17.48 0.66
N SER A 363 -2.83 -16.87 1.69
CA SER A 363 -2.33 -16.94 3.08
C SER A 363 -2.79 -18.21 3.81
N ARG A 364 -3.84 -18.89 3.34
CA ARG A 364 -4.37 -20.14 3.91
C ARG A 364 -4.64 -21.21 2.83
N PRO A 365 -3.61 -21.91 2.34
CA PRO A 365 -3.79 -22.95 1.32
C PRO A 365 -4.49 -24.23 1.83
N GLU A 366 -4.60 -24.43 3.15
CA GLU A 366 -5.09 -25.68 3.76
C GLU A 366 -6.60 -25.75 4.02
N SER A 367 -7.37 -24.68 3.78
CA SER A 367 -8.83 -24.67 4.01
C SER A 367 -9.59 -24.61 2.68
N ARG A 368 -9.49 -25.69 1.89
CA ARG A 368 -10.33 -25.86 0.71
C ARG A 368 -11.72 -26.33 1.17
N GLU A 369 -12.75 -25.69 0.62
CA GLU A 369 -14.19 -26.08 0.65
C GLU A 369 -15.14 -25.43 1.67
N LYS A 370 -14.69 -24.56 2.59
CA LYS A 370 -15.64 -23.73 3.34
C LYS A 370 -15.71 -22.33 2.76
N GLU A 371 -16.94 -21.91 2.46
CA GLU A 371 -17.34 -20.55 2.08
C GLU A 371 -16.49 -19.54 2.87
N ILE A 372 -15.69 -18.73 2.18
CA ILE A 372 -14.76 -17.78 2.80
C ILE A 372 -15.60 -16.69 3.47
N LEU A 373 -16.00 -16.94 4.71
CA LEU A 373 -16.63 -15.98 5.59
C LEU A 373 -15.60 -14.89 5.91
N LEU A 374 -15.78 -13.72 5.30
CA LEU A 374 -14.98 -12.52 5.56
C LEU A 374 -14.99 -12.21 7.06
N SER A 375 -13.82 -12.34 7.69
CA SER A 375 -13.60 -11.96 9.08
C SER A 375 -13.89 -10.47 9.29
N PRO A 376 -14.31 -10.01 10.48
CA PRO A 376 -14.39 -8.59 10.80
C PRO A 376 -13.10 -7.83 10.45
N GLN A 377 -11.93 -8.46 10.65
CA GLN A 377 -10.62 -7.91 10.30
C GLN A 377 -10.42 -7.77 8.79
N ASP A 378 -10.96 -8.70 7.99
CA ASP A 378 -10.87 -8.60 6.52
C ASP A 378 -11.79 -7.51 6.00
N ARG A 379 -12.93 -7.28 6.67
CA ARG A 379 -13.84 -6.17 6.36
C ARG A 379 -13.19 -4.81 6.66
N GLU A 380 -12.49 -4.67 7.78
CA GLU A 380 -11.72 -3.46 8.10
C GLU A 380 -10.65 -3.19 7.04
N ARG A 381 -9.89 -4.21 6.63
CA ARG A 381 -8.92 -4.07 5.54
C ARG A 381 -9.56 -3.72 4.19
N ILE A 382 -10.72 -4.29 3.88
CA ILE A 382 -11.50 -3.91 2.68
C ILE A 382 -11.84 -2.42 2.76
N ILE A 383 -12.33 -1.95 3.90
CA ILE A 383 -12.68 -0.53 4.10
C ILE A 383 -11.45 0.36 3.98
N GLU A 384 -10.32 -0.01 4.60
CA GLU A 384 -9.06 0.74 4.47
C GLU A 384 -8.57 0.79 3.02
N MET A 385 -8.66 -0.32 2.29
CA MET A 385 -8.24 -0.39 0.89
C MET A 385 -9.17 0.43 -0.02
N ILE A 386 -10.48 0.39 0.22
CA ILE A 386 -11.46 1.23 -0.48
C ILE A 386 -11.21 2.71 -0.19
N LEU A 387 -10.94 3.08 1.06
CA LEU A 387 -10.65 4.46 1.46
C LEU A 387 -9.28 4.93 0.97
N SER A 388 -8.34 4.03 0.70
CA SER A 388 -7.05 4.36 0.09
C SER A 388 -7.17 4.74 -1.39
N GLN A 389 -8.28 4.37 -2.06
CA GLN A 389 -8.53 4.73 -3.44
C GLN A 389 -9.19 6.12 -3.52
N GLU A 390 -8.39 7.12 -3.89
CA GLU A 390 -8.83 8.51 -4.10
C GLU A 390 -10.06 8.60 -5.03
N ARG A 391 -10.15 7.70 -6.01
CA ARG A 391 -11.28 7.60 -6.94
C ARG A 391 -12.59 7.26 -6.24
N VAL A 392 -12.58 6.38 -5.25
CA VAL A 392 -13.77 6.03 -4.46
C VAL A 392 -14.16 7.18 -3.55
N LEU A 393 -13.19 7.81 -2.89
CA LEU A 393 -13.44 9.00 -2.08
C LEU A 393 -14.09 10.11 -2.92
N THR A 394 -13.61 10.33 -4.14
CA THR A 394 -14.20 11.31 -5.07
C THR A 394 -15.65 10.94 -5.41
N LEU A 395 -15.92 9.69 -5.80
CA LEU A 395 -17.27 9.22 -6.13
C LEU A 395 -18.24 9.28 -4.94
N LEU A 396 -17.76 8.95 -3.73
CA LEU A 396 -18.56 9.03 -2.50
C LEU A 396 -18.78 10.49 -2.08
N TYR A 397 -17.78 11.34 -2.22
CA TYR A 397 -17.87 12.76 -1.87
C TYR A 397 -18.82 13.50 -2.81
N GLU A 398 -18.76 13.24 -4.12
CA GLU A 398 -19.72 13.77 -5.09
C GLU A 398 -21.17 13.36 -4.79
N LYS A 399 -21.37 12.17 -4.19
CA LYS A 399 -22.70 11.65 -3.82
C LYS A 399 -23.20 12.13 -2.46
N THR A 400 -22.30 12.27 -1.48
CA THR A 400 -22.63 12.70 -0.11
C THR A 400 -22.72 14.22 0.00
N PHE A 401 -21.93 14.93 -0.81
CA PHE A 401 -21.89 16.38 -0.88
C PHE A 401 -22.01 16.83 -2.34
N PRO A 402 -23.20 16.71 -2.95
CA PRO A 402 -23.42 17.21 -4.29
C PRO A 402 -23.06 18.70 -4.32
N SER A 403 -22.10 19.07 -5.17
CA SER A 403 -21.65 20.44 -5.35
C SER A 403 -22.86 21.36 -5.48
N ARG A 404 -22.89 22.48 -4.74
CA ARG A 404 -24.00 23.45 -4.76
C ARG A 404 -24.40 23.88 -6.18
N ALA A 405 -23.50 23.81 -7.15
CA ALA A 405 -23.78 24.02 -8.57
C ALA A 405 -24.76 22.98 -9.16
N VAL A 406 -24.59 21.69 -8.85
CA VAL A 406 -25.46 20.59 -9.30
C VAL A 406 -26.81 20.62 -8.57
N THR A 407 -26.81 20.98 -7.28
CA THR A 407 -28.05 21.16 -6.50
C THR A 407 -28.85 22.36 -7.00
N ARG A 408 -28.18 23.41 -7.48
CA ARG A 408 -28.81 24.60 -8.09
C ARG A 408 -29.38 24.29 -9.48
N GLU A 409 -28.69 23.52 -10.33
CA GLU A 409 -29.29 23.03 -11.58
C GLU A 409 -30.51 22.12 -11.34
N LYS A 410 -30.47 21.29 -10.28
CA LYS A 410 -31.59 20.43 -9.89
C LYS A 410 -32.76 21.26 -9.33
N MET A 411 -32.50 22.31 -8.55
CA MET A 411 -33.51 23.27 -8.08
C MET A 411 -34.06 24.13 -9.23
N ASP A 412 -33.23 24.65 -10.13
CA ASP A 412 -33.67 25.42 -11.31
C ASP A 412 -34.52 24.57 -12.28
N SER A 413 -34.30 23.24 -12.31
CA SER A 413 -35.15 22.31 -13.06
C SER A 413 -36.50 22.00 -12.38
N LEU A 414 -36.58 22.15 -11.06
CA LEU A 414 -37.81 22.01 -10.28
C LEU A 414 -38.61 23.32 -10.27
N ASP A 415 -37.95 24.48 -10.16
CA ASP A 415 -38.59 25.81 -10.15
C ASP A 415 -39.24 26.15 -11.50
N LYS A 416 -38.59 25.77 -12.62
CA LYS A 416 -39.16 25.94 -13.97
C LYS A 416 -40.39 25.08 -14.25
N SER A 417 -40.69 24.10 -13.40
CA SER A 417 -41.94 23.32 -13.49
C SER A 417 -43.08 23.90 -12.66
N SER A 418 -42.79 24.87 -11.79
CA SER A 418 -43.78 25.49 -10.89
C SER A 418 -44.26 26.86 -11.38
N ASP A 419 -43.48 27.56 -12.23
CA ASP A 419 -43.75 28.95 -12.62
C ASP A 419 -44.58 29.12 -13.91
N GLU A 420 -44.87 28.04 -14.66
CA GLU A 420 -45.75 28.13 -15.85
C GLU A 420 -47.24 27.82 -15.54
N GLY A 421 -47.61 27.69 -14.25
CA GLY A 421 -48.94 27.26 -13.81
C GLY A 421 -49.96 28.38 -13.50
N GLU A 422 -49.54 29.62 -13.22
CA GLU A 422 -50.43 30.62 -12.61
C GLU A 422 -50.77 31.85 -13.47
N GLU A 423 -50.20 31.99 -14.68
CA GLU A 423 -50.36 33.23 -15.47
C GLU A 423 -51.44 33.20 -16.59
N ASN A 424 -52.41 32.28 -16.55
CA ASN A 424 -53.50 32.23 -17.55
C ASN A 424 -54.90 32.20 -16.93
N ASN A 425 -55.20 33.17 -16.08
CA ASN A 425 -56.56 33.37 -15.58
C ASN A 425 -56.88 34.86 -15.32
N TYR A 426 -56.78 35.71 -16.34
CA TYR A 426 -57.48 37.00 -16.44
C TYR A 426 -57.73 37.38 -17.90
#